data_AF-A0A2S6UHP6-F1
#
_entry.id   AF-A0A2S6UHP6-F1
#
_cell.length_a   1.000
_cell.length_b   1.000
_cell.length_c   1.000
_cell.angle_alpha   90.00
_cell.angle_beta   90.00
_cell.angle_gamma   90.00
#
_symmetry.space_group_name_H-M   'P 1'
#
loop_
_entity.id
_entity.type
_entity.pdbx_description
1 polymer ?
#
loop_
_entity_poly.entity_id
_entity_poly.type
_entity_poly.pdbx_seq_one_letter_code
_entity_poly.pdbx_strand_id
1 'polypeptide(L)'
;GGRGHLGVALEVFEDLGLDDIAIAAIAKGPERNAGRERIFVAGRSNPVKLEPRDPLFYFLQRLRDEAHRYANSAHRQKRSRALSRSILDDIPGVGARRKKALLHHFGGPNAVSQAGRADLEAVDGISKTLAGKIYDWFYPDG
;
A
#
# COMPACT_ATOMS: atom_id res chain seq x y z
N GLY A 1 14.45 10.08 -4.71
CA GLY A 1 14.98 10.24 -3.34
C GLY A 1 16.27 11.05 -3.37
N GLY A 2 16.83 11.42 -2.21
CA GLY A 2 18.09 12.17 -2.15
C GLY A 2 19.34 11.29 -2.06
N ARG A 3 20.48 11.85 -1.65
CA ARG A 3 21.80 11.17 -1.58
C ARG A 3 21.77 9.80 -0.89
N GLY A 4 21.09 9.67 0.25
CA GLY A 4 21.00 8.37 0.94
C GLY A 4 20.31 7.29 0.10
N HIS A 5 19.29 7.66 -0.70
CA HIS A 5 18.64 6.70 -1.60
C HIS A 5 19.55 6.30 -2.77
N LEU A 6 20.41 7.23 -3.23
CA LEU A 6 21.42 6.92 -4.25
C LEU A 6 22.45 5.93 -3.71
N GLY A 7 22.89 6.10 -2.46
CA GLY A 7 23.84 5.18 -1.81
C GLY A 7 23.31 3.75 -1.75
N VAL A 8 22.10 3.57 -1.23
CA VAL A 8 21.45 2.25 -1.16
C VAL A 8 21.27 1.64 -2.56
N ALA A 9 20.91 2.44 -3.56
CA ALA A 9 20.79 1.94 -4.93
C ALA A 9 22.14 1.49 -5.50
N LEU A 10 23.22 2.22 -5.21
CA LEU A 10 24.57 1.86 -5.65
C LEU A 10 25.07 0.57 -5.01
N GLU A 11 24.85 0.39 -3.70
CA GLU A 11 25.19 -0.86 -2.99
C GLU A 11 24.51 -2.07 -3.66
N VAL A 12 23.21 -1.96 -3.97
CA VAL A 12 22.47 -3.04 -4.64
C VAL A 12 22.97 -3.29 -6.08
N PHE A 13 23.35 -2.24 -6.81
CA PHE A 13 23.89 -2.40 -8.16
C PHE A 13 25.27 -3.07 -8.13
N GLU A 14 26.10 -2.71 -7.16
CA GLU A 14 27.40 -3.36 -6.92
C GLU A 14 27.24 -4.84 -6.58
N ASP A 15 26.32 -5.18 -5.67
CA ASP A 15 26.00 -6.57 -5.30
C ASP A 15 25.52 -7.40 -6.51
N LEU A 16 24.86 -6.76 -7.47
CA LEU A 16 24.37 -7.40 -8.71
C LEU A 16 25.40 -7.38 -9.85
N GLY A 17 26.57 -6.75 -9.66
CA GLY A 17 27.60 -6.61 -10.69
C GLY A 17 27.19 -5.70 -11.85
N LEU A 18 26.33 -4.71 -11.61
CA LEU A 18 25.83 -3.76 -12.61
C LEU A 18 26.63 -2.45 -12.54
N ASP A 19 27.69 -2.33 -13.34
CA ASP A 19 28.61 -1.19 -13.35
C ASP A 19 28.47 -0.27 -14.58
N ASP A 20 27.75 -0.71 -15.62
CA ASP A 20 27.57 0.00 -16.89
C ASP A 20 26.32 0.92 -16.94
N ILE A 21 25.55 0.97 -15.85
CA ILE A 21 24.30 1.73 -15.79
C ILE A 21 24.51 3.05 -15.06
N ALA A 22 24.18 4.16 -15.72
CA ALA A 22 24.19 5.47 -15.09
C ALA A 22 23.05 5.62 -14.07
N ILE A 23 23.39 5.93 -12.81
CA ILE A 23 22.42 6.09 -11.73
C ILE A 23 22.36 7.54 -11.25
N ALA A 24 21.14 8.06 -11.13
CA ALA A 24 20.86 9.36 -10.53
C ALA A 24 19.65 9.31 -9.61
N ALA A 25 19.64 10.18 -8.60
CA ALA A 25 18.55 10.32 -7.65
C ALA A 25 18.10 11.78 -7.57
N ILE A 26 16.78 12.00 -7.65
CA ILE A 26 16.19 13.34 -7.59
C ILE A 26 15.55 13.55 -6.22
N ALA A 27 16.07 14.53 -5.47
CA ALA A 27 15.45 15.01 -4.23
C ALA A 27 14.54 16.21 -4.50
N LYS A 28 13.44 16.30 -3.75
CA LYS A 28 12.64 17.52 -3.68
C LYS A 28 13.50 18.67 -3.16
N GLY A 29 13.24 19.88 -3.64
CA GLY A 29 13.94 21.06 -3.17
C GLY A 29 13.68 21.35 -1.68
N PRO A 30 14.53 22.19 -1.04
CA PRO A 30 14.27 22.72 0.28
C PRO A 30 12.85 23.30 0.34
N GLU A 31 12.14 23.06 1.44
CA GLU A 31 10.74 23.50 1.67
C GLU A 31 9.69 22.89 0.73
N ARG A 32 10.01 21.81 -0.01
CA ARG A 32 9.10 21.19 -1.00
C ARG A 32 8.67 22.15 -2.13
N ASN A 33 9.41 23.24 -2.34
CA ASN A 33 9.17 24.16 -3.45
C ASN A 33 9.55 23.46 -4.77
N ALA A 34 8.58 23.33 -5.67
CA ALA A 34 8.81 22.90 -7.04
C ALA A 34 9.75 23.91 -7.73
N GLY A 35 10.84 23.45 -8.36
CA GLY A 35 11.84 24.35 -8.97
C GLY A 35 13.21 24.36 -8.29
N ARG A 36 13.39 23.65 -7.17
CA ARG A 36 14.66 23.61 -6.39
C ARG A 36 15.20 22.21 -6.17
N GLU A 37 14.75 21.25 -6.97
CA GLU A 37 15.18 19.86 -6.90
C GLU A 37 16.69 19.72 -7.02
N ARG A 38 17.25 18.76 -6.29
CA ARG A 38 18.68 18.45 -6.34
C ARG A 38 18.85 17.09 -6.99
N ILE A 39 19.64 17.03 -8.05
CA ILE A 39 19.95 15.80 -8.78
C ILE A 39 21.30 15.30 -8.28
N PHE A 40 21.30 14.13 -7.66
CA PHE A 40 22.52 13.43 -7.24
C PHE A 40 22.87 12.41 -8.32
N VAL A 41 24.11 12.40 -8.77
CA VAL A 41 24.58 11.48 -9.82
C VAL A 41 25.71 10.65 -9.23
N ALA A 42 25.73 9.34 -9.52
CA ALA A 42 26.81 8.46 -9.10
C ALA A 42 28.18 9.02 -9.55
N GLY A 43 29.19 8.91 -8.70
CA GLY A 43 30.53 9.45 -8.97
C GLY A 43 30.66 10.98 -8.85
N ARG A 44 29.60 11.73 -8.54
CA ARG A 44 29.67 13.18 -8.30
C ARG A 44 29.43 13.53 -6.83
N SER A 45 30.38 14.26 -6.23
CA SER A 45 30.29 14.72 -4.84
C SER A 45 29.19 15.77 -4.66
N ASN A 46 29.08 16.71 -5.59
CA ASN A 46 28.10 17.80 -5.57
C ASN A 46 26.86 17.47 -6.42
N PRO A 47 25.65 17.78 -5.94
CA PRO A 47 24.46 17.60 -6.75
C PRO A 47 24.43 18.60 -7.90
N VAL A 48 23.92 18.14 -9.04
CA VAL A 48 23.63 18.96 -10.20
C VAL A 48 22.40 19.81 -9.88
N LYS A 49 22.53 21.12 -10.11
CA LYS A 49 21.44 22.08 -10.10
C LYS A 49 21.16 22.47 -11.55
N LEU A 50 19.90 22.42 -11.93
CA LEU A 50 19.44 22.93 -13.21
C LEU A 50 18.73 24.25 -12.98
N GLU A 51 18.74 25.12 -13.99
CA GLU A 51 18.00 26.36 -13.93
C GLU A 51 16.48 26.07 -13.90
N PRO A 52 15.67 26.85 -13.17
CA PRO A 52 14.24 26.56 -12.99
C PRO A 52 13.40 26.49 -14.28
N ARG A 53 13.91 27.05 -15.38
CA ARG A 53 13.27 27.08 -16.70
C ARG A 53 13.95 26.15 -17.73
N ASP A 54 14.88 25.32 -17.28
CA ASP A 54 15.58 24.38 -18.16
C ASP A 54 14.63 23.27 -18.65
N PRO A 55 14.51 23.01 -19.97
CA PRO A 55 13.71 21.90 -20.50
C PRO A 55 14.05 20.54 -19.89
N LEU A 56 15.33 20.27 -19.60
CA LEU A 56 15.77 19.02 -18.97
C LEU A 56 15.21 18.90 -17.56
N PHE A 57 15.12 20.01 -16.83
CA PHE A 57 14.54 20.02 -15.49
C PHE A 57 13.07 19.60 -15.51
N TYR A 58 12.28 20.15 -16.43
CA TYR A 58 10.87 19.77 -16.60
C TYR A 58 10.72 18.29 -16.99
N PHE A 59 11.62 17.76 -17.83
CA PHE A 59 11.62 16.34 -18.17
C PHE A 59 11.86 15.46 -16.95
N LEU A 60 12.88 15.77 -16.14
CA LEU A 60 13.21 15.01 -14.93
C LEU A 60 12.11 15.11 -13.86
N GLN A 61 11.46 16.27 -13.73
CA GLN A 61 10.30 16.43 -12.86
C GLN A 61 9.15 15.52 -13.28
N ARG A 62 8.81 15.47 -14.58
CA ARG A 62 7.76 14.57 -15.09
C ARG A 62 8.08 13.10 -14.81
N LEU A 63 9.32 12.66 -15.04
CA LEU A 63 9.74 11.29 -14.76
C LEU A 63 9.57 10.94 -13.28
N ARG A 64 10.01 11.84 -12.39
CA ARG A 64 9.83 11.68 -10.93
C ARG A 64 8.36 11.61 -10.54
N ASP A 65 7.55 12.54 -11.06
CA ASP A 65 6.13 12.64 -10.71
C ASP A 65 5.37 11.41 -11.20
N GLU A 66 5.76 10.85 -12.35
CA GLU A 66 5.21 9.60 -12.86
C GLU A 66 5.61 8.39 -12.00
N ALA A 67 6.88 8.29 -11.58
CA ALA A 67 7.32 7.26 -10.63
C ALA A 67 6.57 7.36 -9.29
N HIS A 68 6.36 8.58 -8.79
CA HIS A 68 5.55 8.82 -7.59
C HIS A 68 4.08 8.46 -7.79
N ARG A 69 3.48 8.81 -8.93
CA ARG A 69 2.10 8.47 -9.28
C ARG A 69 1.91 6.96 -9.29
N TYR A 70 2.84 6.24 -9.92
CA TYR A 70 2.84 4.77 -9.98
C TYR A 70 2.97 4.13 -8.60
N ALA A 71 3.97 4.54 -7.80
CA ALA A 71 4.15 3.99 -6.45
C ALA A 71 2.92 4.23 -5.57
N ASN A 72 2.37 5.45 -5.61
CA ASN A 72 1.16 5.78 -4.84
C ASN A 72 -0.07 5.01 -5.33
N SER A 73 -0.26 4.84 -6.65
CA SER A 73 -1.39 4.11 -7.20
C SER A 73 -1.30 2.62 -6.86
N ALA A 74 -0.12 2.01 -6.94
CA ALA A 74 0.13 0.63 -6.53
C ALA A 74 -0.19 0.41 -5.04
N HIS A 75 0.27 1.30 -4.16
CA HIS A 75 -0.07 1.24 -2.73
C HIS A 75 -1.57 1.44 -2.48
N ARG A 76 -2.22 2.37 -3.20
CA ARG A 76 -3.68 2.55 -3.11
C ARG A 76 -4.43 1.30 -3.56
N GLN A 77 -4.01 0.66 -4.65
CA GLN A 77 -4.63 -0.58 -5.12
C GLN A 77 -4.43 -1.73 -4.13
N LYS A 78 -3.21 -1.91 -3.60
CA LYS A 78 -2.92 -2.91 -2.56
C LYS A 78 -3.77 -2.67 -1.30
N ARG A 79 -3.88 -1.41 -0.85
CA ARG A 79 -4.71 -1.03 0.30
C ARG A 79 -6.20 -1.24 0.03
N SER A 80 -6.69 -0.88 -1.16
CA SER A 80 -8.07 -1.13 -1.57
C SER A 80 -8.40 -2.62 -1.60
N ARG A 81 -7.49 -3.46 -2.12
CA ARG A 81 -7.63 -4.93 -2.06
C ARG A 81 -7.63 -5.45 -0.62
N ALA A 82 -6.77 -4.92 0.25
CA ALA A 82 -6.74 -5.27 1.67
C ALA A 82 -8.03 -4.83 2.40
N LEU A 83 -8.59 -3.67 2.03
CA LEU A 83 -9.90 -3.20 2.53
C LEU A 83 -11.06 -4.05 2.00
N SER A 84 -10.94 -4.57 0.77
CA SER A 84 -11.93 -5.46 0.16
C SER A 84 -11.92 -6.88 0.75
N ARG A 85 -10.78 -7.33 1.29
CA ARG A 85 -10.69 -8.61 2.02
C ARG A 85 -11.24 -8.37 3.42
N SER A 86 -12.42 -8.91 3.67
CA SER A 86 -13.06 -8.88 4.98
C SER A 86 -12.50 -10.01 5.83
N ILE A 87 -12.38 -9.78 7.14
CA ILE A 87 -12.12 -10.84 8.13
C ILE A 87 -13.13 -12.00 8.05
N LEU A 88 -14.31 -11.76 7.46
CA LEU A 88 -15.34 -12.78 7.23
C LEU A 88 -15.01 -13.70 6.04
N ASP A 89 -14.11 -13.29 5.14
CA ASP A 89 -13.73 -14.09 3.96
C ASP A 89 -12.89 -15.31 4.34
N ASP A 90 -12.24 -15.28 5.51
CA ASP A 90 -11.38 -16.36 5.99
C ASP A 90 -12.16 -17.40 6.83
N ILE A 91 -13.44 -17.14 7.16
CA ILE A 91 -14.27 -18.05 7.97
C ILE A 91 -14.82 -19.20 7.10
N PRO A 92 -14.46 -20.46 7.39
CA PRO A 92 -14.94 -21.61 6.61
C PRO A 92 -16.47 -21.71 6.62
N GLY A 93 -17.06 -21.74 5.43
CA GLY A 93 -18.52 -21.82 5.26
C GLY A 93 -19.25 -20.47 5.16
N VAL A 94 -18.54 -19.34 5.34
CA VAL A 94 -19.09 -17.99 5.09
C VAL A 94 -18.74 -17.56 3.67
N GLY A 95 -19.58 -17.96 2.71
CA GLY A 95 -19.50 -17.49 1.32
C GLY A 95 -20.13 -16.10 1.12
N ALA A 96 -19.99 -15.54 -0.09
CA ALA A 96 -20.44 -14.18 -0.44
C ALA A 96 -21.89 -13.85 -0.02
N ARG A 97 -22.83 -14.79 -0.18
CA ARG A 97 -24.24 -14.59 0.21
C ARG A 97 -24.40 -14.40 1.72
N ARG A 98 -23.77 -15.27 2.52
CA ARG A 98 -23.85 -15.24 3.99
C ARG A 98 -23.09 -14.04 4.55
N LYS A 99 -21.92 -13.73 3.98
CA LYS A 99 -21.18 -12.49 4.29
C LYS A 99 -22.05 -11.26 4.07
N LYS A 100 -22.75 -11.15 2.94
CA LYS A 100 -23.65 -10.02 2.66
C LYS A 100 -24.79 -9.94 3.68
N ALA A 101 -25.38 -11.06 4.07
CA ALA A 101 -26.44 -11.10 5.08
C ALA A 101 -25.93 -10.63 6.45
N LEU A 102 -24.77 -11.12 6.89
CA LEU A 102 -24.11 -10.68 8.13
C LEU A 102 -23.80 -9.19 8.11
N LEU A 103 -23.19 -8.69 7.03
CA LEU A 103 -22.88 -7.27 6.90
C LEU A 103 -24.13 -6.38 6.85
N HIS A 104 -25.21 -6.85 6.24
CA HIS A 104 -26.47 -6.13 6.21
C HIS A 104 -27.14 -6.08 7.60
N HIS A 105 -27.06 -7.18 8.36
CA HIS A 105 -27.65 -7.25 9.70
C HIS A 105 -26.85 -6.42 10.72
N PHE A 106 -25.52 -6.52 10.71
CA PHE A 106 -24.65 -5.91 11.74
C PHE A 106 -24.00 -4.59 11.31
N GLY A 107 -24.13 -4.19 10.04
CA GLY A 107 -23.60 -2.92 9.52
C GLY A 107 -22.09 -2.89 9.25
N GLY A 108 -21.35 -3.96 9.57
CA GLY A 108 -19.91 -4.04 9.26
C GLY A 108 -19.23 -5.27 9.84
N PRO A 109 -18.03 -5.62 9.34
CA PRO A 109 -17.32 -6.84 9.77
C PRO A 109 -16.91 -6.82 11.25
N ASN A 110 -16.55 -5.63 11.79
CA ASN A 110 -16.19 -5.50 13.21
C ASN A 110 -17.40 -5.78 14.12
N ALA A 111 -18.59 -5.34 13.74
CA ALA A 111 -19.80 -5.62 14.50
C ALA A 111 -20.14 -7.12 14.47
N VAL A 112 -19.93 -7.79 13.33
CA VAL A 112 -20.07 -9.25 13.23
C VAL A 112 -19.09 -9.97 14.17
N SER A 113 -17.83 -9.50 14.26
CA SER A 113 -16.83 -10.12 15.15
C SER A 113 -17.13 -9.98 16.64
N GLN A 114 -18.03 -9.07 17.02
CA GLN A 114 -18.44 -8.82 18.40
C GLN A 114 -19.83 -9.40 18.73
N ALA A 115 -20.52 -9.95 17.73
CA ALA A 115 -21.88 -10.45 17.88
C ALA A 115 -21.90 -11.74 18.72
N GLY A 116 -22.92 -11.90 19.56
CA GLY A 116 -23.15 -13.14 20.29
C GLY A 116 -23.66 -14.27 19.39
N ARG A 117 -23.51 -15.52 19.82
CA ARG A 117 -24.01 -16.70 19.08
C ARG A 117 -25.49 -16.58 18.70
N ALA A 118 -26.34 -16.13 19.63
CA ALA A 118 -27.77 -15.97 19.40
C ALA A 118 -28.08 -14.91 18.32
N ASP A 119 -27.34 -13.80 18.29
CA ASP A 119 -27.53 -12.75 17.28
C ASP A 119 -27.07 -13.23 15.90
N LEU A 120 -25.98 -13.99 15.84
CA LEU A 120 -25.50 -14.61 14.60
C LEU A 120 -26.52 -15.61 14.05
N GLU A 121 -27.21 -16.37 14.91
CA GLU A 121 -28.30 -17.27 14.52
C GLU A 121 -29.54 -16.54 13.98
N ALA A 122 -29.76 -15.29 14.38
CA ALA A 122 -30.89 -14.49 13.91
C ALA A 122 -30.72 -13.99 12.45
N VAL A 123 -29.52 -14.14 11.87
CA VAL A 123 -29.25 -13.74 10.48
C VAL A 123 -29.74 -14.80 9.51
N ASP A 124 -30.55 -14.37 8.53
CA ASP A 124 -31.07 -15.25 7.49
C ASP A 124 -29.96 -16.01 6.74
N GLY A 125 -30.12 -17.33 6.64
CA GLY A 125 -29.15 -18.24 6.02
C GLY A 125 -27.95 -18.64 6.88
N ILE A 126 -27.93 -18.27 8.16
CA ILE A 126 -26.95 -18.75 9.17
C ILE A 126 -27.61 -19.80 10.06
N SER A 127 -27.08 -21.03 10.05
CA SER A 127 -27.52 -22.10 10.94
C SER A 127 -26.86 -21.98 12.30
N LYS A 128 -27.42 -22.60 13.35
CA LYS A 128 -26.79 -22.72 14.68
C LYS A 128 -25.35 -23.21 14.64
N THR A 129 -25.12 -24.25 13.84
CA THR A 129 -23.79 -24.82 13.62
C THR A 129 -22.81 -23.84 12.98
N LEU A 130 -23.28 -22.98 12.08
CA LEU A 130 -22.43 -21.98 11.44
C LEU A 130 -22.23 -20.75 12.33
N ALA A 131 -23.26 -20.33 13.08
CA ALA A 131 -23.16 -19.27 14.07
C ALA A 131 -22.11 -19.61 15.14
N GLY A 132 -22.10 -20.86 15.63
CA GLY A 132 -21.04 -21.37 16.51
C GLY A 132 -19.66 -21.23 15.88
N LYS A 133 -19.46 -21.72 14.65
CA LYS A 133 -18.17 -21.60 13.94
C LYS A 133 -17.72 -20.16 13.72
N ILE A 134 -18.64 -19.24 13.42
CA ILE A 134 -18.33 -17.82 13.24
C ILE A 134 -17.91 -17.22 14.59
N TYR A 135 -18.61 -17.56 15.66
CA TYR A 135 -18.29 -17.07 17.00
C TYR A 135 -16.94 -17.60 17.48
N ASP A 136 -16.72 -18.92 17.39
CA ASP A 136 -15.48 -19.59 17.80
C ASP A 136 -14.26 -19.11 17.00
N TRP A 137 -14.48 -18.63 15.76
CA TRP A 137 -13.42 -18.01 14.96
C TRP A 137 -12.86 -16.73 15.59
N PHE A 138 -13.71 -15.94 16.25
CA PHE A 138 -13.31 -14.70 16.92
C PHE A 138 -13.03 -14.89 18.42
N TYR A 139 -13.64 -15.92 19.03
CA TYR A 139 -13.53 -16.27 20.44
C TYR A 139 -13.17 -17.76 20.60
N PRO A 140 -11.94 -18.17 20.24
CA PRO A 140 -11.54 -19.58 20.27
C PRO A 140 -11.51 -20.18 21.69
N ASP A 141 -11.46 -19.34 22.73
CA ASP A 141 -11.39 -19.74 24.14
C ASP A 141 -12.74 -19.65 24.88
N GLY A 142 -13.86 -19.42 24.18
CA GLY A 142 -15.21 -19.44 24.79
C GLY A 142 -16.32 -19.01 23.85
#